data_AF-A0A9W6PSU2-F1
#
_entry.id   AF-A0A9W6PSU2-F1
#
_cell.length_a   1.000
_cell.length_b   1.000
_cell.length_c   1.000
_cell.angle_alpha   90.00
_cell.angle_beta   90.00
_cell.angle_gamma   90.00
#
_symmetry.space_group_name_H-M   'P 1'
#
loop_
_entity.id
_entity.type
_entity.pdbx_description
1 polymer ?
#
loop_
_entity_poly.entity_id
_entity_poly.type
_entity_poly.pdbx_seq_one_letter_code
_entity_poly.pdbx_strand_id
1 'polypeptide(L)'
;MNEKAILDRIRDFVAEEQRLRERHLRRELSGDEERRRLRELEAALDQCWDLLRQRRARLAAGQDPDEAAPRPVDEVEDYLQ
;
A
#
# COMPACT_ATOMS: atom_id res chain seq x y z
N MET A 1 11.01 7.07 -6.48
CA MET A 1 10.90 5.72 -5.86
C MET A 1 10.83 4.70 -6.98
N ASN A 2 11.73 3.70 -6.99
CA ASN A 2 11.82 2.73 -8.10
C ASN A 2 10.76 1.61 -8.00
N GLU A 3 10.46 0.94 -9.12
CA GLU A 3 9.47 -0.16 -9.18
C GLU A 3 9.71 -1.21 -8.08
N LYS A 4 10.96 -1.62 -7.88
CA LYS A 4 11.33 -2.59 -6.86
C LYS A 4 10.92 -2.16 -5.45
N ALA A 5 11.11 -0.88 -5.11
CA ALA A 5 10.71 -0.34 -3.81
C ALA A 5 9.18 -0.34 -3.63
N ILE A 6 8.42 -0.16 -4.71
CA ILE A 6 6.94 -0.25 -4.67
C ILE A 6 6.51 -1.70 -4.41
N LEU A 7 7.14 -2.66 -5.10
CA LEU A 7 6.86 -4.08 -4.91
C LEU A 7 7.25 -4.57 -3.51
N ASP A 8 8.38 -4.13 -2.97
CA ASP A 8 8.80 -4.45 -1.61
C ASP A 8 7.79 -3.90 -0.58
N ARG A 9 7.31 -2.67 -0.79
CA ARG A 9 6.30 -2.06 0.09
C ARG A 9 4.93 -2.76 0.00
N ILE A 10 4.51 -3.20 -1.19
CA ILE A 10 3.32 -4.05 -1.36
C ILE A 10 3.47 -5.35 -0.57
N ARG A 11 4.66 -5.99 -0.61
CA ARG A 11 4.91 -7.22 0.15
C ARG A 11 4.81 -7.00 1.66
N ASP A 12 5.38 -5.90 2.16
CA ASP A 12 5.31 -5.55 3.57
C ASP A 12 3.86 -5.35 4.02
N PHE A 13 3.06 -4.62 3.23
CA PHE A 13 1.63 -4.43 3.50
C PHE A 13 0.85 -5.75 3.50
N VAL A 14 1.04 -6.61 2.50
CA VAL A 14 0.39 -7.94 2.47
C VAL A 14 0.81 -8.79 3.67
N ALA A 15 2.08 -8.74 4.06
CA ALA A 15 2.56 -9.47 5.24
C ALA A 15 1.89 -8.96 6.53
N GLU A 16 1.66 -7.66 6.63
CA GLU A 16 0.97 -7.10 7.80
C GLU A 16 -0.53 -7.40 7.82
N GLU A 17 -1.19 -7.37 6.66
CA GLU A 17 -2.58 -7.82 6.52
C GLU A 17 -2.76 -9.25 7.05
N GLN A 18 -1.85 -10.16 6.68
CA GLN A 18 -1.87 -11.55 7.17
C GLN A 18 -1.67 -11.61 8.70
N ARG A 19 -0.73 -10.83 9.25
CA ARG A 19 -0.52 -10.76 10.71
C ARG A 19 -1.73 -10.22 11.45
N LEU A 20 -2.41 -9.21 10.90
CA LEU A 20 -3.64 -8.65 11.48
C LEU A 20 -4.75 -9.70 11.52
N ARG A 21 -4.96 -10.41 10.41
CA ARG A 21 -5.94 -11.51 10.32
C ARG A 21 -5.63 -12.64 11.31
N GLU A 22 -4.37 -13.01 11.48
CA GLU A 22 -3.96 -14.03 12.48
C GLU A 22 -4.25 -13.58 13.92
N ARG A 23 -3.95 -12.32 14.25
CA ARG A 23 -4.21 -11.75 15.59
C ARG A 23 -5.71 -11.66 15.89
N HIS A 24 -6.53 -11.33 14.89
CA HIS A 24 -7.98 -11.37 15.03
C HIS A 24 -8.52 -12.79 15.24
N LEU A 25 -7.97 -13.79 14.53
CA LEU A 25 -8.33 -15.19 14.76
C LEU A 25 -8.04 -15.62 16.21
N ARG A 26 -6.97 -15.10 16.81
CA ARG A 26 -6.61 -15.31 18.23
C ARG A 26 -7.43 -14.46 19.22
N ARG A 27 -8.37 -13.63 18.75
CA ARG A 27 -9.15 -12.66 19.54
C ARG A 27 -8.29 -11.65 20.32
N GLU A 28 -7.09 -11.37 19.83
CA GLU A 28 -6.16 -10.40 20.45
C GLU A 28 -6.46 -8.94 20.06
N LEU A 29 -7.36 -8.74 19.09
CA LEU A 29 -7.78 -7.43 18.60
C LEU A 29 -9.30 -7.32 18.63
N SER A 30 -9.79 -6.12 18.99
CA SER A 30 -11.20 -5.79 18.80
C SER A 30 -11.47 -5.61 17.31
N GLY A 31 -12.53 -6.24 16.80
CA GLY A 31 -12.79 -6.29 15.35
C GLY A 31 -12.92 -4.92 14.70
N ASP A 32 -13.30 -3.86 15.43
CA ASP A 32 -13.37 -2.50 14.89
C ASP A 32 -11.99 -1.89 14.57
N GLU A 33 -11.00 -2.15 15.43
CA GLU A 33 -9.64 -1.64 15.26
C GLU A 33 -8.89 -2.39 14.15
N GLU A 34 -9.12 -3.70 14.04
CA GLU A 34 -8.63 -4.50 12.92
C GLU A 34 -9.24 -4.03 11.61
N ARG A 35 -10.57 -3.84 11.55
CA ARG A 35 -11.26 -3.34 10.35
C ARG A 35 -10.73 -1.98 9.92
N ARG A 36 -10.39 -1.11 10.86
CA ARG A 36 -9.79 0.20 10.55
C ARG A 36 -8.40 0.03 9.92
N ARG A 37 -7.51 -0.72 10.57
CA ARG A 37 -6.17 -1.00 10.04
C ARG A 37 -6.18 -1.70 8.69
N LEU A 38 -7.09 -2.66 8.49
CA LEU A 38 -7.26 -3.33 7.20
C LEU A 38 -7.63 -2.35 6.09
N ARG A 39 -8.58 -1.42 6.34
CA ARG A 39 -8.95 -0.40 5.35
C ARG A 39 -7.79 0.54 5.01
N GLU A 40 -6.99 0.94 6.01
CA GLU A 40 -5.80 1.76 5.80
C GLU A 40 -4.74 1.02 4.96
N LEU A 41 -4.54 -0.28 5.23
CA LEU A 41 -3.67 -1.16 4.46
C LEU A 41 -4.13 -1.36 3.01
N GLU A 42 -5.42 -1.60 2.81
CA GLU A 42 -6.02 -1.72 1.47
C GLU A 42 -5.84 -0.42 0.67
N ALA A 43 -6.08 0.75 1.29
CA ALA A 43 -5.87 2.04 0.64
C ALA A 43 -4.39 2.27 0.25
N ALA A 44 -3.46 1.88 1.13
CA ALA A 44 -2.03 1.98 0.85
C ALA A 44 -1.57 1.02 -0.27
N LEU A 45 -2.15 -0.18 -0.33
CA LEU A 45 -1.91 -1.14 -1.40
C LEU A 45 -2.43 -0.62 -2.75
N ASP A 46 -3.65 -0.09 -2.77
CA ASP A 46 -4.23 0.50 -3.98
C ASP A 46 -3.37 1.66 -4.50
N GLN A 47 -2.86 2.52 -3.61
CA GLN A 47 -1.94 3.59 -4.00
C GLN A 47 -0.64 3.05 -4.64
N CYS A 48 -0.06 1.99 -4.05
CA CYS A 48 1.14 1.36 -4.59
C CYS A 48 0.88 0.73 -5.97
N TRP A 49 -0.27 0.08 -6.16
CA TRP A 49 -0.68 -0.48 -7.44
C TRP A 49 -0.95 0.59 -8.50
N ASP A 50 -1.60 1.70 -8.13
CA ASP A 50 -1.84 2.84 -9.01
C ASP A 50 -0.51 3.45 -9.48
N LEU A 51 0.45 3.66 -8.56
CA LEU A 51 1.77 4.18 -8.87
C LEU A 51 2.53 3.23 -9.82
N LEU A 52 2.49 1.93 -9.57
CA LEU A 52 3.11 0.93 -10.44
C LEU A 52 2.52 0.97 -11.86
N ARG A 53 1.18 1.04 -11.95
CA ARG A 53 0.48 1.12 -13.23
C ARG A 53 0.83 2.42 -13.98
N GLN A 54 0.88 3.54 -13.29
CA GLN A 54 1.27 4.84 -13.85
C GLN A 54 2.69 4.80 -14.41
N ARG A 55 3.64 4.23 -13.66
CA ARG A 55 5.03 4.04 -14.11
C ARG A 55 5.10 3.19 -15.36
N ARG A 56 4.39 2.06 -15.39
CA ARG A 56 4.35 1.17 -16.56
C ARG A 56 3.72 1.84 -17.78
N ALA A 57 2.66 2.62 -17.61
CA ALA A 57 2.04 3.38 -18.69
C ALA A 57 3.00 4.43 -19.28
N ARG A 58 3.72 5.17 -18.43
CA ARG A 58 4.75 6.14 -18.86
C ARG A 58 5.90 5.46 -19.61
N LEU A 59 6.40 4.34 -19.06
CA LEU A 59 7.44 3.55 -19.70
C LEU A 59 7.01 3.05 -21.09
N ALA A 60 5.77 2.55 -21.21
CA ALA A 60 5.21 2.10 -22.48
C ALA A 60 5.00 3.27 -23.48
N ALA A 61 4.75 4.48 -22.99
CA ALA A 61 4.65 5.70 -23.79
C ALA A 61 6.03 6.32 -24.14
N GLY A 62 7.14 5.71 -23.71
CA GLY A 62 8.49 6.26 -23.89
C GLY A 62 8.77 7.51 -23.05
N GLN A 63 7.96 7.77 -22.02
CA GLN A 63 8.11 8.87 -21.08
C GLN A 63 8.94 8.44 -19.86
N ASP A 64 9.45 9.41 -19.12
CA ASP A 64 10.19 9.14 -17.88
C ASP A 64 9.25 8.54 -16.81
N PRO A 65 9.47 7.28 -16.37
CA PRO A 65 8.68 6.66 -15.31
C PRO A 65 8.88 7.33 -13.94
N ASP A 66 9.97 8.07 -13.72
CA ASP A 66 10.25 8.76 -12.44
C ASP A 66 9.43 10.02 -12.24
N GLU A 67 8.83 10.56 -13.29
CA GLU A 67 7.81 11.61 -13.19
C GLU A 67 6.43 11.08 -12.74
N ALA A 68 6.26 9.76 -12.55
CA ALA A 68 5.06 9.22 -11.93
C ALA A 68 5.00 9.66 -10.46
N ALA A 69 4.22 10.71 -10.19
CA ALA A 69 3.96 11.17 -8.84
C ALA A 69 2.79 10.37 -8.24
N PRO A 70 2.95 9.79 -7.03
CA PRO A 70 1.82 9.24 -6.31
C PRO A 70 0.79 10.36 -6.11
N ARG A 71 -0.50 10.06 -6.32
CA ARG A 71 -1.55 11.02 -5.95
C ARG A 71 -1.36 11.39 -4.47
N PRO A 72 -1.45 12.69 -4.11
CA PRO A 72 -1.50 13.07 -2.71
C PRO A 72 -2.69 12.33 -2.10
N VAL A 73 -2.39 11.42 -1.18
CA VAL A 73 -3.42 10.79 -0.36
C VAL A 73 -3.47 11.65 0.89
N ASP A 74 -4.56 12.37 1.06
CA ASP A 74 -4.80 13.20 2.24
C ASP A 74 -4.85 12.39 3.56
N GLU A 75 -4.78 11.06 3.56
CA GLU A 75 -4.91 10.26 4.79
C GLU A 75 -4.11 8.92 4.81
N VAL A 76 -2.79 8.95 4.65
CA VAL A 76 -1.93 7.84 5.16
C VAL A 76 -0.77 8.37 6.00
N GLU A 77 -0.99 9.43 6.77
CA GLU A 77 0.04 9.97 7.68
C GLU A 77 0.35 9.02 8.86
N ASP A 78 -0.51 8.06 9.18
CA ASP A 78 -0.36 7.28 10.42
C ASP A 78 0.49 5.99 10.29
N TYR A 79 0.85 5.57 9.06
CA TYR A 79 1.54 4.29 8.87
C TYR A 79 3.06 4.40 8.68
N LEU A 80 3.61 5.62 8.63
CA LEU A 80 5.05 5.85 8.44
C LEU A 80 5.76 6.48 9.65
N GLN A 81 5.13 6.54 10.82
CA GLN A 81 5.78 7.03 12.04
C GLN A 81 6.46 5.94 12.86
#